data_AF-A0A661F484-F1
#
_entry.id   AF-A0A661F484-F1
#
_cell.length_a   1.000
_cell.length_b   1.000
_cell.length_c   1.000
_cell.angle_alpha   90.00
_cell.angle_beta   90.00
_cell.angle_gamma   90.00
#
_symmetry.space_group_name_H-M   'P 1'
#
loop_
_entity.id
_entity.type
_entity.pdbx_description
1 polymer ?
#
loop_
_entity_poly.entity_id
_entity_poly.type
_entity_poly.pdbx_seq_one_letter_code
_entity_poly.pdbx_strand_id
1 'polypeptide(L)'
;YIFSPSAIIDLLAILPSYRPLRILRIFLIFRLFKLFRYSQSIQMFTGVLKNKRFELTMLAIFMGFLIFIASTAIYMFENEKTGGQITNLYDAFYWAVVTISTVGYGDLTPITTGGRLVTTALIISGLGLLAFFTSIIVAAFSEKMHEFQEDRVKASIEKLTDATILCGFGRVGQDIARQLQENKQSFVIVDNNEHHIALAKQKGYIALFDDASKNSALEQAGINHGAKAILCTTGDDVTNVYITLTSRYLNPEISIISRANQEENVKKLYQAGANHIVQSYTIAGLLAAEYIGHPVAFEAINGILHGQQDVQMEALNIYQDCFLAGMSIEAANFNQYKVRLIGVVSKNPVHSKHRNRYKLHNQHFYFNPAPGLILHDSDILVLLGRHLSIDHLHDLITTSRLHNKIRKSL
;
A
#
# COMPACT_ATOMS: atom_id res chain seq x y z
N TYR A 1 4.76 -13.82 36.35
CA TYR A 1 5.08 -12.42 36.71
C TYR A 1 6.34 -12.33 37.57
N ILE A 2 6.44 -13.08 38.68
CA ILE A 2 7.55 -12.99 39.65
C ILE A 2 8.96 -13.20 39.03
N PHE A 3 9.08 -14.02 37.99
CA PHE A 3 10.35 -14.27 37.29
C PHE A 3 10.56 -13.43 36.02
N SER A 4 9.75 -12.38 35.78
CA SER A 4 9.99 -11.52 34.63
C SER A 4 11.21 -10.61 34.88
N PRO A 5 11.99 -10.28 33.85
CA PRO A 5 13.11 -9.33 33.97
C PRO A 5 12.68 -7.99 34.59
N SER A 6 11.46 -7.54 34.30
CA SER A 6 10.86 -6.35 34.89
C SER A 6 10.61 -6.46 36.40
N ALA A 7 10.14 -7.62 36.88
CA ALA A 7 9.90 -7.85 38.31
C ALA A 7 11.22 -7.92 39.09
N ILE A 8 12.27 -8.46 38.48
CA ILE A 8 13.63 -8.48 39.06
C ILE A 8 14.20 -7.06 39.17
N ILE A 9 14.03 -6.23 38.14
CA ILE A 9 14.44 -4.81 38.17
C ILE A 9 13.67 -4.05 39.24
N ASP A 10 12.36 -4.28 39.37
CA ASP A 10 11.52 -3.67 40.41
C ASP A 10 11.97 -4.10 41.82
N LEU A 11 12.30 -5.38 42.01
CA LEU A 11 12.80 -5.92 43.28
C LEU A 11 14.16 -5.30 43.66
N LEU A 12 15.13 -5.28 42.73
CA LEU A 12 16.45 -4.68 42.96
C LEU A 12 16.38 -3.17 43.22
N ALA A 13 15.41 -2.47 42.62
CA ALA A 13 15.16 -1.05 42.84
C ALA A 13 14.51 -0.71 44.20
N ILE A 14 13.90 -1.71 44.87
CA ILE A 14 13.18 -1.56 46.15
C ILE A 14 14.02 -2.06 47.34
N LEU A 15 14.86 -3.08 47.15
CA LEU A 15 15.77 -3.64 48.16
C LEU A 15 16.61 -2.61 48.97
N PRO A 16 17.08 -1.48 48.41
CA PRO A 16 17.91 -0.51 49.13
C PRO A 16 17.17 0.26 50.25
N SER A 17 15.85 0.08 50.37
CA SER A 17 15.02 0.70 51.40
C SER A 17 15.26 0.09 52.79
N TYR A 18 15.96 -1.04 52.88
CA TYR A 18 16.29 -1.73 54.12
C TYR A 18 17.58 -1.16 54.75
N ARG A 19 17.47 -0.56 55.95
CA ARG A 19 18.53 0.24 56.62
C ARG A 19 19.94 -0.39 56.74
N PRO A 20 20.12 -1.70 57.01
CA PRO A 20 21.47 -2.29 57.14
C PRO A 20 22.20 -2.49 55.81
N LEU A 21 21.52 -2.34 54.67
CA LEU A 21 22.05 -2.67 53.34
C LEU A 21 22.46 -1.41 52.55
N ARG A 22 23.19 -0.48 53.17
CA ARG A 22 23.62 0.78 52.52
C ARG A 22 24.41 0.57 51.21
N ILE A 23 25.18 -0.52 51.11
CA ILE A 23 25.95 -0.86 49.91
C ILE A 23 25.04 -1.20 48.72
N LEU A 24 23.81 -1.64 48.98
CA LEU A 24 22.82 -1.93 47.93
C LEU A 24 22.23 -0.66 47.30
N ARG A 25 22.55 0.55 47.78
CA ARG A 25 22.11 1.80 47.12
C ARG A 25 22.59 1.92 45.69
N ILE A 26 23.68 1.25 45.31
CA ILE A 26 24.10 1.14 43.91
C ILE A 26 22.99 0.54 43.03
N PHE A 27 22.14 -0.34 43.58
CA PHE A 27 21.01 -0.92 42.87
C PHE A 27 19.88 0.09 42.59
N LEU A 28 19.89 1.29 43.18
CA LEU A 28 18.97 2.37 42.81
C LEU A 28 19.15 2.80 41.35
N ILE A 29 20.33 2.61 40.76
CA ILE A 29 20.58 2.88 39.34
C ILE A 29 19.68 2.01 38.44
N PHE A 30 19.25 0.83 38.90
CA PHE A 30 18.34 -0.03 38.15
C PHE A 30 16.94 0.58 38.00
N ARG A 31 16.58 1.62 38.77
CA ARG A 31 15.36 2.41 38.52
C ARG A 31 15.38 3.08 37.15
N LEU A 32 16.55 3.45 36.64
CA LEU A 32 16.68 4.02 35.29
C LEU A 32 16.29 3.00 34.22
N PHE A 33 16.52 1.70 34.44
CA PHE A 33 16.06 0.65 33.52
C PHE A 33 14.54 0.53 33.46
N LYS A 34 13.76 1.16 34.36
CA LYS A 34 12.30 1.26 34.18
C LYS A 34 11.93 2.11 32.97
N LEU A 35 12.78 3.05 32.55
CA LEU A 35 12.59 3.83 31.32
C LEU A 35 12.57 2.94 30.08
N PHE A 36 13.27 1.79 30.12
CA PHE A 36 13.28 0.84 29.01
C PHE A 36 11.92 0.20 28.76
N ARG A 37 11.03 0.19 29.76
CA ARG A 37 9.63 -0.26 29.59
C ARG A 37 8.81 0.68 28.72
N TYR A 38 9.15 1.97 28.71
CA TYR A 38 8.40 3.01 27.98
C TYR A 38 8.98 3.31 26.61
N SER A 39 10.20 2.87 26.33
CA SER A 39 10.80 3.02 25.01
C SER A 39 10.29 1.95 24.05
N GLN A 40 9.57 2.38 23.01
CA GLN A 40 9.16 1.52 21.90
C GLN A 40 10.37 0.81 21.27
N SER A 41 11.54 1.47 21.19
CA SER A 41 12.77 0.87 20.65
C SER A 41 13.27 -0.33 21.45
N ILE A 42 13.21 -0.29 22.78
CA ILE A 42 13.57 -1.45 23.60
C ILE A 42 12.51 -2.55 23.48
N GLN A 43 11.23 -2.21 23.44
CA GLN A 43 10.18 -3.22 23.23
C GLN A 43 10.38 -3.96 21.89
N MET A 44 10.70 -3.23 20.81
CA MET A 44 11.08 -3.82 19.52
C MET A 44 12.29 -4.74 19.64
N PHE A 45 13.38 -4.28 20.25
CA PHE A 45 14.58 -5.08 20.47
C PHE A 45 14.30 -6.37 21.25
N THR A 46 13.49 -6.30 22.32
CA THR A 46 13.11 -7.49 23.09
C THR A 46 12.21 -8.45 22.31
N GLY A 47 11.37 -7.95 21.40
CA GLY A 47 10.59 -8.76 20.48
C GLY A 47 11.47 -9.51 19.49
N VAL A 48 12.46 -8.82 18.91
CA VAL A 48 13.47 -9.38 18.02
C VAL A 48 14.23 -10.54 18.68
N LEU A 49 14.72 -10.36 19.92
CA LEU A 49 15.40 -11.42 20.68
C LEU A 49 14.49 -12.62 21.00
N LYS A 50 13.21 -12.38 21.29
CA LYS A 50 12.25 -13.46 21.55
C LYS A 50 11.97 -14.30 20.31
N ASN A 51 11.86 -13.67 19.15
CA ASN A 51 11.61 -14.38 17.89
C ASN A 51 12.76 -15.30 17.51
N LYS A 52 14.02 -14.88 17.75
CA LYS A 52 15.22 -15.71 17.51
C LYS A 52 15.76 -16.40 18.76
N ARG A 53 14.90 -16.65 19.75
CA ARG A 53 15.32 -17.23 21.04
C ARG A 53 15.96 -18.60 20.87
N PHE A 54 15.50 -19.39 19.90
CA PHE A 54 15.98 -20.76 19.70
C PHE A 54 17.41 -20.73 19.16
N GLU A 55 17.65 -19.93 18.12
CA GLU A 55 18.94 -19.73 17.48
C GLU A 55 19.95 -19.14 18.47
N LEU A 56 19.56 -18.12 19.23
CA LEU A 56 20.42 -17.52 20.26
C LEU A 56 20.73 -18.50 21.40
N THR A 57 19.78 -19.34 21.81
CA THR A 57 20.01 -20.36 22.84
C THR A 57 20.97 -21.44 22.34
N MET A 58 20.79 -21.92 21.12
CA MET A 58 21.70 -22.89 20.51
C MET A 58 23.12 -22.33 20.37
N LEU A 59 23.24 -21.06 19.94
CA LEU A 59 24.53 -20.38 19.85
C LEU A 59 25.21 -20.25 21.22
N ALA A 60 24.44 -19.91 22.26
CA ALA A 60 24.95 -19.80 23.63
C ALA A 60 25.41 -21.16 24.18
N ILE A 61 24.66 -22.24 23.93
CA ILE A 61 25.04 -23.61 24.30
C ILE A 61 26.34 -24.01 23.58
N PHE A 62 26.43 -23.76 22.28
CA PHE A 62 27.60 -24.07 21.48
C PHE A 62 28.84 -23.28 21.94
N MET A 63 28.68 -21.99 22.23
CA MET A 63 29.72 -21.15 22.83
C MET A 63 30.17 -21.70 24.18
N GLY A 64 29.24 -22.09 25.06
CA GLY A 64 29.56 -22.70 26.35
C GLY A 64 30.35 -24.00 26.21
N PHE A 65 29.98 -24.84 25.23
CA PHE A 65 30.69 -26.09 24.93
C PHE A 65 32.11 -25.83 24.40
N LEU A 66 32.29 -24.85 23.50
CA LEU A 66 33.62 -24.46 23.03
C LEU A 66 34.50 -23.92 24.15
N ILE A 67 33.96 -23.07 25.02
CA ILE A 67 34.69 -22.56 26.19
C ILE A 67 35.10 -23.73 27.08
N PHE A 68 34.20 -24.67 27.37
CA PHE A 68 34.51 -25.84 28.19
C PHE A 68 35.62 -26.72 27.59
N ILE A 69 35.54 -27.03 26.30
CA ILE A 69 36.58 -27.80 25.59
C ILE A 69 37.90 -27.05 25.62
N ALA A 70 37.91 -25.76 25.27
CA ALA A 70 39.12 -24.97 25.21
C ALA A 70 39.77 -24.82 26.60
N SER A 71 38.97 -24.62 27.65
CA SER A 71 39.45 -24.56 29.04
C SER A 71 40.11 -25.86 29.46
N THR A 72 39.49 -27.00 29.13
CA THR A 72 40.04 -28.31 29.49
C THR A 72 41.31 -28.59 28.69
N ALA A 73 41.29 -28.35 27.37
CA ALA A 73 42.43 -28.57 26.50
C ALA A 73 43.62 -27.69 26.87
N ILE A 74 43.39 -26.39 27.12
CA ILE A 74 44.48 -25.48 27.48
C ILE A 74 45.07 -25.82 28.84
N TYR A 75 44.25 -26.20 29.82
CA TYR A 75 44.74 -26.68 31.12
C TYR A 75 45.59 -27.95 30.98
N MET A 76 45.26 -28.85 30.04
CA MET A 76 46.06 -30.06 29.81
C MET A 76 47.42 -29.76 29.15
N PHE A 77 47.48 -28.80 28.23
CA PHE A 77 48.72 -28.48 27.51
C PHE A 77 49.62 -27.44 28.21
N GLU A 78 49.05 -26.52 29.00
CA GLU A 78 49.74 -25.37 29.62
C GLU A 78 49.80 -25.44 31.16
N ASN A 79 49.66 -26.62 31.75
CA ASN A 79 49.77 -26.79 33.20
C ASN A 79 51.19 -26.45 33.72
N GLU A 80 51.35 -26.21 35.01
CA GLU A 80 52.63 -25.95 35.69
C GLU A 80 53.72 -26.98 35.33
N LYS A 81 53.32 -28.25 35.12
CA LYS A 81 54.24 -29.34 34.74
C LYS A 81 54.86 -29.18 33.34
N THR A 82 54.22 -28.46 32.43
CA THR A 82 54.74 -28.16 31.08
C THR A 82 55.46 -26.82 31.00
N GLY A 83 55.59 -26.11 32.14
CA GLY A 83 56.19 -24.78 32.23
C GLY A 83 55.24 -23.64 31.84
N GLY A 84 53.95 -23.93 31.65
CA GLY A 84 52.92 -22.97 31.28
C GLY A 84 52.44 -22.09 32.44
N GLN A 85 51.70 -21.04 32.10
CA GLN A 85 51.20 -20.04 33.05
C GLN A 85 49.83 -20.40 33.67
N ILE A 86 49.21 -21.51 33.26
CA ILE A 86 47.86 -21.87 33.67
C ILE A 86 47.92 -22.81 34.88
N THR A 87 47.64 -22.27 36.07
CA THR A 87 47.83 -23.00 37.34
C THR A 87 46.61 -23.81 37.75
N ASN A 88 45.41 -23.32 37.42
CA ASN A 88 44.16 -23.95 37.83
C ASN A 88 43.11 -23.91 36.70
N LEU A 89 42.01 -24.66 36.87
CA LEU A 89 40.96 -24.75 35.85
C LEU A 89 40.23 -23.41 35.65
N TYR A 90 40.21 -22.56 36.66
CA TYR A 90 39.60 -21.24 36.57
C TYR A 90 40.42 -20.31 35.68
N ASP A 91 41.76 -20.32 35.77
CA ASP A 91 42.66 -19.58 34.88
C ASP A 91 42.44 -19.98 33.42
N ALA A 92 42.26 -21.28 33.16
CA ALA A 92 41.98 -21.82 31.84
C ALA A 92 40.61 -21.36 31.29
N PHE A 93 39.59 -21.34 32.15
CA PHE A 93 38.26 -20.82 31.82
C PHE A 93 38.28 -19.32 31.54
N TYR A 94 38.95 -18.56 32.42
CA TYR A 94 39.15 -17.13 32.26
C TYR A 94 39.86 -16.82 30.93
N TRP A 95 40.95 -17.52 30.64
CA TRP A 95 41.67 -17.38 29.38
C TRP A 95 40.78 -17.68 28.16
N ALA A 96 39.99 -18.76 28.20
CA ALA A 96 39.10 -19.12 27.10
C ALA A 96 38.03 -18.05 26.86
N VAL A 97 37.44 -17.49 27.93
CA VAL A 97 36.47 -16.39 27.85
C VAL A 97 37.10 -15.11 27.29
N VAL A 98 38.28 -14.72 27.77
CA VAL A 98 39.00 -13.51 27.29
C VAL A 98 39.39 -13.64 25.82
N THR A 99 39.78 -14.84 25.39
CA THR A 99 40.18 -15.12 24.01
C THR A 99 38.97 -15.12 23.06
N ILE A 100 37.90 -15.86 23.40
CA ILE A 100 36.70 -15.96 22.54
C ILE A 100 35.90 -14.66 22.47
N SER A 101 35.95 -13.83 23.52
CA SER A 101 35.34 -12.49 23.55
C SER A 101 36.15 -11.43 22.80
N THR A 102 37.30 -11.81 22.22
CA THR A 102 38.21 -10.92 21.47
C THR A 102 38.83 -9.79 22.31
N VAL A 103 38.81 -9.90 23.64
CA VAL A 103 39.42 -8.91 24.53
C VAL A 103 40.94 -9.06 24.55
N GLY A 104 41.43 -10.28 24.78
CA GLY A 104 42.86 -10.61 24.66
C GLY A 104 43.79 -9.78 25.54
N TYR A 105 43.59 -9.77 26.86
CA TYR A 105 44.43 -9.00 27.79
C TYR A 105 45.93 -9.36 27.72
N GLY A 106 46.25 -10.59 27.34
CA GLY A 106 47.64 -11.06 27.21
C GLY A 106 48.34 -11.33 28.56
N ASP A 107 47.57 -11.38 29.64
CA ASP A 107 48.01 -11.73 30.99
C ASP A 107 48.26 -13.22 31.17
N LEU A 108 47.48 -14.06 30.48
CA LEU A 108 47.73 -15.50 30.33
C LEU A 108 47.92 -15.83 28.85
N THR A 109 49.06 -16.40 28.48
CA THR A 109 49.37 -16.74 27.09
C THR A 109 49.91 -18.16 26.95
N PRO A 110 49.38 -18.96 26.00
CA PRO A 110 49.89 -20.30 25.74
C PRO A 110 51.28 -20.26 25.10
N ILE A 111 52.26 -20.88 25.75
CA ILE A 111 53.65 -20.89 25.28
C ILE A 111 54.03 -22.21 24.59
N THR A 112 53.32 -23.29 24.89
CA THR A 112 53.55 -24.62 24.30
C THR A 112 52.97 -24.73 22.89
N THR A 113 53.53 -25.63 22.09
CA THR A 113 53.03 -25.91 20.74
C THR A 113 51.57 -26.40 20.76
N GLY A 114 51.22 -27.25 21.72
CA GLY A 114 49.85 -27.76 21.89
C GLY A 114 48.86 -26.65 22.27
N GLY A 115 49.25 -25.78 23.21
CA GLY A 115 48.43 -24.65 23.62
C GLY A 115 48.21 -23.64 22.49
N ARG A 116 49.22 -23.39 21.65
CA ARG A 116 49.09 -22.53 20.45
C ARG A 116 48.12 -23.11 19.42
N LEU A 117 48.11 -24.42 19.22
CA LEU A 117 47.15 -25.08 18.32
C LEU A 117 45.72 -24.94 18.83
N VAL A 118 45.49 -25.20 20.12
CA VAL A 118 44.18 -24.98 20.78
C VAL A 118 43.74 -23.53 20.63
N THR A 119 44.65 -22.59 20.88
CA THR A 119 44.39 -21.14 20.74
C THR A 119 43.96 -20.77 19.33
N THR A 120 44.70 -21.26 18.33
CA THR A 120 44.40 -20.97 16.92
C THR A 120 43.02 -21.51 16.54
N ALA A 121 42.71 -22.74 16.94
CA ALA A 121 41.41 -23.35 16.70
C ALA A 121 40.26 -22.61 17.40
N LEU A 122 40.48 -22.18 18.65
CA LEU A 122 39.52 -21.39 19.43
C LEU A 122 39.24 -20.04 18.77
N ILE A 123 40.28 -19.34 18.30
CA ILE A 123 40.13 -18.04 17.64
C ILE A 123 39.33 -18.18 16.34
N ILE A 124 39.65 -19.16 15.50
CA ILE A 124 38.92 -19.39 14.23
C ILE A 124 37.45 -19.71 14.52
N SER A 125 37.18 -20.56 15.52
CA SER A 125 35.82 -20.93 15.91
C SER A 125 35.07 -19.76 16.56
N GLY A 126 35.76 -18.93 17.35
CA GLY A 126 35.24 -17.71 17.98
C GLY A 126 34.85 -16.65 16.95
N LEU A 127 35.66 -16.44 15.91
CA LEU A 127 35.33 -15.55 14.79
C LEU A 127 34.07 -16.04 14.05
N GLY A 128 33.94 -17.35 13.82
CA GLY A 128 32.73 -17.94 13.26
C GLY A 128 31.49 -17.70 14.13
N LEU A 129 31.61 -17.91 15.45
CA LEU A 129 30.54 -17.63 16.41
C LEU A 129 30.08 -16.18 16.40
N LEU A 130 31.02 -15.22 16.35
CA LEU A 130 30.71 -13.80 16.26
C LEU A 130 29.99 -13.47 14.94
N ALA A 131 30.44 -14.05 13.81
CA ALA A 131 29.76 -13.89 12.53
C ALA A 131 28.31 -14.42 12.58
N PHE A 132 28.09 -15.60 13.15
CA PHE A 132 26.74 -16.15 13.34
C PHE A 132 25.88 -15.27 14.25
N PHE A 133 26.43 -14.78 15.36
CA PHE A 133 25.72 -13.86 16.25
C PHE A 133 25.25 -12.61 15.50
N THR A 134 26.16 -11.94 14.79
CA THR A 134 25.82 -10.72 14.02
C THR A 134 24.77 -11.00 12.93
N SER A 135 24.88 -12.12 12.21
CA SER A 135 23.92 -12.53 11.19
C SER A 135 22.51 -12.74 11.76
N ILE A 136 22.38 -13.44 12.90
CA ILE A 136 21.09 -13.65 13.58
C ILE A 136 20.46 -12.31 13.95
N ILE A 137 21.25 -11.39 14.51
CA ILE A 137 20.75 -10.06 14.90
C ILE A 137 20.29 -9.27 13.66
N VAL A 138 21.09 -9.22 12.59
CA VAL A 138 20.73 -8.50 11.35
C VAL A 138 19.45 -9.06 10.74
N ALA A 139 19.35 -10.39 10.61
CA ALA A 139 18.16 -11.05 10.08
C ALA A 139 16.90 -10.72 10.90
N ALA A 140 17.02 -10.76 12.24
CA ALA A 140 15.92 -10.49 13.13
C ALA A 140 15.44 -9.03 13.09
N PHE A 141 16.37 -8.08 12.94
CA PHE A 141 16.02 -6.67 12.72
C PHE A 141 15.38 -6.42 11.36
N SER A 142 15.89 -7.07 10.30
CA SER A 142 15.33 -6.95 8.95
C SER A 142 13.88 -7.43 8.93
N GLU A 143 13.62 -8.62 9.48
CA GLU A 143 12.28 -9.23 9.55
C GLU A 143 11.29 -8.31 10.30
N LYS A 144 11.69 -7.79 11.47
CA LYS A 144 10.82 -6.89 12.24
C LYS A 144 10.55 -5.57 11.53
N MET A 145 11.53 -5.03 10.80
CA MET A 145 11.36 -3.81 10.02
C MET A 145 10.32 -3.98 8.90
N HIS A 146 10.33 -5.12 8.21
CA HIS A 146 9.33 -5.43 7.18
C HIS A 146 7.92 -5.50 7.77
N GLU A 147 7.75 -6.21 8.88
CA GLU A 147 6.45 -6.32 9.59
C GLU A 147 5.90 -4.93 9.98
N PHE A 148 6.75 -4.04 10.52
CA PHE A 148 6.34 -2.67 10.86
C PHE A 148 5.90 -1.84 9.65
N GLN A 149 6.53 -2.03 8.49
CA GLN A 149 6.12 -1.35 7.26
C GLN A 149 4.76 -1.85 6.80
N GLU A 150 4.51 -3.15 6.84
CA GLU A 150 3.22 -3.74 6.48
C GLU A 150 2.09 -3.28 7.41
N ASP A 151 2.33 -3.27 8.73
CA ASP A 151 1.35 -2.78 9.71
C ASP A 151 1.00 -1.31 9.49
N ARG A 152 2.00 -0.47 9.13
CA ARG A 152 1.74 0.93 8.77
C ARG A 152 0.92 1.08 7.51
N VAL A 153 1.18 0.24 6.49
CA VAL A 153 0.39 0.25 5.26
C VAL A 153 -1.05 -0.15 5.56
N LYS A 154 -1.27 -1.24 6.30
CA LYS A 154 -2.61 -1.68 6.74
C LYS A 154 -3.36 -0.59 7.51
N ALA A 155 -2.71 0.01 8.50
CA ALA A 155 -3.29 1.11 9.28
C ALA A 155 -3.57 2.37 8.44
N SER A 156 -2.86 2.55 7.31
CA SER A 156 -3.15 3.64 6.36
C SER A 156 -4.36 3.31 5.51
N ILE A 157 -4.48 2.06 5.05
CA ILE A 157 -5.62 1.56 4.26
C ILE A 157 -6.92 1.64 5.05
N GLU A 158 -6.92 1.24 6.31
CA GLU A 158 -8.11 1.30 7.20
C GLU A 158 -8.67 2.72 7.38
N LYS A 159 -7.85 3.75 7.17
CA LYS A 159 -8.26 5.16 7.30
C LYS A 159 -8.81 5.73 5.99
N LEU A 160 -8.64 5.03 4.87
CA LEU A 160 -9.08 5.53 3.57
C LEU A 160 -10.60 5.36 3.44
N THR A 161 -11.24 6.42 2.95
CA THR A 161 -12.65 6.40 2.53
C THR A 161 -12.71 6.72 1.04
N ASP A 162 -13.65 6.10 0.33
CA ASP A 162 -13.83 6.23 -1.12
C ASP A 162 -12.56 5.91 -1.94
N ALA A 163 -11.77 4.93 -1.49
CA ALA A 163 -10.54 4.55 -2.15
C ALA A 163 -10.78 3.70 -3.41
N THR A 164 -9.87 3.80 -4.37
CA THR A 164 -9.78 2.90 -5.52
C THR A 164 -8.68 1.88 -5.30
N ILE A 165 -8.99 0.59 -5.42
CA ILE A 165 -7.96 -0.46 -5.40
C ILE A 165 -7.47 -0.67 -6.84
N LEU A 166 -6.18 -0.43 -7.06
CA LEU A 166 -5.51 -0.61 -8.33
C LEU A 166 -4.76 -1.93 -8.32
N CYS A 167 -5.33 -2.92 -9.02
CA CYS A 167 -4.73 -4.24 -9.17
C CYS A 167 -3.79 -4.24 -10.40
N GLY A 168 -2.50 -4.34 -10.15
CA GLY A 168 -1.43 -4.22 -11.13
C GLY A 168 -0.85 -2.81 -11.23
N PHE A 169 0.47 -2.72 -11.16
CA PHE A 169 1.28 -1.50 -11.24
C PHE A 169 2.37 -1.60 -12.31
N GLY A 170 2.03 -2.28 -13.42
CA GLY A 170 2.79 -2.19 -14.67
C GLY A 170 2.60 -0.83 -15.36
N ARG A 171 2.95 -0.74 -16.64
CA ARG A 171 2.89 0.52 -17.42
C ARG A 171 1.54 1.25 -17.30
N VAL A 172 0.44 0.54 -17.55
CA VAL A 172 -0.92 1.13 -17.50
C VAL A 172 -1.30 1.52 -16.06
N GLY A 173 -1.00 0.67 -15.07
CA GLY A 173 -1.26 0.96 -13.67
C GLY A 173 -0.48 2.20 -13.17
N GLN A 174 0.75 2.39 -13.62
CA GLN A 174 1.57 3.55 -13.27
C GLN A 174 0.96 4.86 -13.80
N ASP A 175 0.47 4.87 -15.04
CA ASP A 175 -0.20 6.05 -15.61
C ASP A 175 -1.53 6.35 -14.92
N ILE A 176 -2.30 5.31 -14.59
CA ILE A 176 -3.55 5.45 -13.83
C ILE A 176 -3.25 6.02 -12.44
N ALA A 177 -2.30 5.46 -11.69
CA ALA A 177 -1.95 5.95 -10.37
C ALA A 177 -1.48 7.41 -10.38
N ARG A 178 -0.73 7.81 -11.42
CA ARG A 178 -0.33 9.20 -11.61
C ARG A 178 -1.56 10.11 -11.79
N GLN A 179 -2.52 9.74 -12.63
CA GLN A 179 -3.74 10.52 -12.85
C GLN A 179 -4.63 10.57 -11.59
N LEU A 180 -4.77 9.46 -10.87
CA LEU A 180 -5.49 9.42 -9.60
C LEU A 180 -4.86 10.37 -8.58
N GLN A 181 -3.53 10.40 -8.49
CA GLN A 181 -2.80 11.32 -7.63
C GLN A 181 -2.97 12.79 -8.04
N GLU A 182 -2.85 13.11 -9.34
CA GLU A 182 -3.07 14.45 -9.89
C GLU A 182 -4.48 14.97 -9.57
N ASN A 183 -5.48 14.07 -9.63
CA ASN A 183 -6.87 14.34 -9.30
C ASN A 183 -7.20 14.25 -7.80
N LYS A 184 -6.20 14.03 -6.94
CA LYS A 184 -6.33 13.89 -5.47
C LYS A 184 -7.33 12.79 -5.04
N GLN A 185 -7.43 11.72 -5.83
CA GLN A 185 -8.23 10.56 -5.50
C GLN A 185 -7.43 9.58 -4.66
N SER A 186 -8.03 9.06 -3.59
CA SER A 186 -7.39 8.05 -2.74
C SER A 186 -7.31 6.71 -3.46
N PHE A 187 -6.15 6.06 -3.44
CA PHE A 187 -5.98 4.74 -4.04
C PHE A 187 -4.97 3.86 -3.28
N VAL A 188 -5.09 2.55 -3.47
CA VAL A 188 -4.20 1.53 -2.93
C VAL A 188 -3.75 0.63 -4.08
N ILE A 189 -2.46 0.35 -4.17
CA ILE A 189 -1.89 -0.51 -5.20
C ILE A 189 -1.72 -1.93 -4.66
N VAL A 190 -2.08 -2.93 -5.47
CA VAL A 190 -1.77 -4.35 -5.21
C VAL A 190 -1.05 -4.92 -6.43
N ASP A 191 0.17 -5.42 -6.24
CA ASP A 191 0.97 -6.05 -7.30
C ASP A 191 1.87 -7.15 -6.71
N ASN A 192 2.09 -8.22 -7.48
CA ASN A 192 2.89 -9.38 -7.07
C ASN A 192 4.37 -9.28 -7.52
N ASN A 193 4.77 -8.18 -8.15
CA ASN A 193 6.14 -7.90 -8.57
C ASN A 193 6.82 -6.92 -7.61
N GLU A 194 7.92 -7.36 -7.00
CA GLU A 194 8.65 -6.58 -6.00
C GLU A 194 9.20 -5.26 -6.57
N HIS A 195 9.61 -5.24 -7.85
CA HIS A 195 10.09 -4.02 -8.51
C HIS A 195 8.98 -2.98 -8.67
N HIS A 196 7.76 -3.42 -9.00
CA HIS A 196 6.62 -2.50 -9.11
C HIS A 196 6.27 -1.89 -7.75
N ILE A 197 6.27 -2.70 -6.68
CA ILE A 197 6.00 -2.23 -5.33
C ILE A 197 7.09 -1.29 -4.83
N ALA A 198 8.36 -1.58 -5.10
CA ALA A 198 9.47 -0.69 -4.77
C ALA A 198 9.31 0.69 -5.46
N LEU A 199 8.94 0.70 -6.74
CA LEU A 199 8.68 1.92 -7.49
C LEU A 199 7.47 2.70 -6.94
N ALA A 200 6.38 2.01 -6.60
CA ALA A 200 5.20 2.63 -5.99
C ALA A 200 5.55 3.30 -4.65
N LYS A 201 6.29 2.59 -3.79
CA LYS A 201 6.76 3.13 -2.50
C LYS A 201 7.71 4.32 -2.68
N GLN A 202 8.61 4.28 -3.67
CA GLN A 202 9.50 5.41 -4.00
C GLN A 202 8.70 6.66 -4.40
N LYS A 203 7.57 6.49 -5.09
CA LYS A 203 6.64 7.58 -5.45
C LYS A 203 5.75 8.04 -4.29
N GLY A 204 5.85 7.40 -3.12
CA GLY A 204 5.04 7.71 -1.94
C GLY A 204 3.63 7.14 -1.97
N TYR A 205 3.35 6.17 -2.86
CA TYR A 205 2.04 5.54 -2.93
C TYR A 205 1.89 4.43 -1.89
N ILE A 206 0.64 4.20 -1.47
CA ILE A 206 0.27 3.07 -0.62
C ILE A 206 0.22 1.82 -1.51
N ALA A 207 1.08 0.85 -1.23
CA ALA A 207 1.23 -0.34 -2.05
C ALA A 207 1.42 -1.62 -1.22
N LEU A 208 0.73 -2.69 -1.63
CA LEU A 208 0.75 -4.02 -1.05
C LEU A 208 1.41 -5.00 -2.03
N PHE A 209 2.41 -5.72 -1.54
CA PHE A 209 3.03 -6.83 -2.27
C PHE A 209 2.22 -8.10 -2.06
N ASP A 210 1.27 -8.38 -2.95
CA ASP A 210 0.45 -9.59 -2.91
C ASP A 210 -0.18 -9.85 -4.29
N ASP A 211 -0.75 -11.04 -4.45
CA ASP A 211 -1.50 -11.42 -5.64
C ASP A 211 -2.98 -11.03 -5.51
N ALA A 212 -3.38 -10.03 -6.27
CA ALA A 212 -4.75 -9.50 -6.28
C ALA A 212 -5.83 -10.53 -6.65
N SER A 213 -5.48 -11.70 -7.20
CA SER A 213 -6.46 -12.77 -7.46
C SER A 213 -6.95 -13.45 -6.18
N LYS A 214 -6.21 -13.35 -5.08
CA LYS A 214 -6.52 -13.97 -3.79
C LYS A 214 -7.46 -13.10 -2.96
N ASN A 215 -8.38 -13.75 -2.24
CA ASN A 215 -9.30 -13.06 -1.32
C ASN A 215 -8.56 -12.24 -0.27
N SER A 216 -7.53 -12.84 0.34
CA SER A 216 -6.74 -12.20 1.41
C SER A 216 -6.04 -10.92 0.97
N ALA A 217 -5.65 -10.82 -0.31
CA ALA A 217 -4.99 -9.64 -0.85
C ALA A 217 -5.98 -8.46 -0.96
N LEU A 218 -7.18 -8.72 -1.49
CA LEU A 218 -8.22 -7.70 -1.64
C LEU A 218 -8.81 -7.27 -0.29
N GLU A 219 -8.95 -8.19 0.65
CA GLU A 219 -9.32 -7.88 2.04
C GLU A 219 -8.31 -6.94 2.69
N GLN A 220 -7.01 -7.25 2.59
CA GLN A 220 -5.94 -6.38 3.09
C GLN A 220 -5.88 -5.03 2.37
N ALA A 221 -6.28 -4.98 1.10
CA ALA A 221 -6.40 -3.76 0.32
C ALA A 221 -7.63 -2.90 0.68
N GLY A 222 -8.48 -3.38 1.59
CA GLY A 222 -9.63 -2.63 2.10
C GLY A 222 -10.88 -2.73 1.22
N ILE A 223 -11.07 -3.81 0.46
CA ILE A 223 -12.24 -3.98 -0.43
C ILE A 223 -13.59 -3.81 0.28
N ASN A 224 -13.67 -4.21 1.55
CA ASN A 224 -14.85 -4.10 2.41
C ASN A 224 -14.76 -2.93 3.41
N HIS A 225 -13.70 -2.14 3.35
CA HIS A 225 -13.36 -1.10 4.32
C HIS A 225 -13.13 0.24 3.61
N GLY A 226 -14.13 0.71 2.86
CA GLY A 226 -14.12 2.05 2.25
C GLY A 226 -13.67 2.10 0.78
N ALA A 227 -13.38 0.95 0.14
CA ALA A 227 -13.15 0.91 -1.30
C ALA A 227 -14.45 1.13 -2.09
N LYS A 228 -14.42 2.05 -3.06
CA LYS A 228 -15.55 2.36 -3.96
C LYS A 228 -15.41 1.68 -5.32
N ALA A 229 -14.17 1.48 -5.76
CA ALA A 229 -13.88 0.93 -7.07
C ALA A 229 -12.64 0.04 -7.06
N ILE A 230 -12.60 -0.90 -8.02
CA ILE A 230 -11.45 -1.75 -8.33
C ILE A 230 -11.11 -1.58 -9.80
N LEU A 231 -9.82 -1.36 -10.05
CA LEU A 231 -9.23 -1.27 -11.38
C LEU A 231 -8.35 -2.50 -11.62
N CYS A 232 -8.83 -3.46 -12.42
CA CYS A 232 -8.05 -4.62 -12.84
C CYS A 232 -7.21 -4.24 -14.06
N THR A 233 -5.94 -3.94 -13.86
CA THR A 233 -5.06 -3.39 -14.92
C THR A 233 -3.89 -4.31 -15.28
N THR A 234 -3.93 -5.56 -14.79
CA THR A 234 -2.89 -6.55 -15.05
C THR A 234 -2.79 -6.84 -16.56
N GLY A 235 -1.63 -7.31 -16.99
CA GLY A 235 -1.36 -7.67 -18.38
C GLY A 235 -2.02 -8.97 -18.84
N ASP A 236 -2.62 -9.73 -17.93
CA ASP A 236 -3.22 -11.03 -18.20
C ASP A 236 -4.74 -11.00 -17.97
N ASP A 237 -5.50 -11.31 -19.03
CA ASP A 237 -6.96 -11.29 -18.99
C ASP A 237 -7.52 -12.37 -18.07
N VAL A 238 -6.84 -13.51 -17.96
CA VAL A 238 -7.27 -14.60 -17.08
C VAL A 238 -7.18 -14.14 -15.62
N THR A 239 -6.05 -13.57 -15.23
CA THR A 239 -5.87 -12.96 -13.91
C THR A 239 -6.92 -11.87 -13.64
N ASN A 240 -7.21 -11.00 -14.61
CA ASN A 240 -8.25 -9.98 -14.46
C ASN A 240 -9.66 -10.58 -14.26
N VAL A 241 -9.98 -11.72 -14.89
CA VAL A 241 -11.23 -12.46 -14.64
C VAL A 241 -11.28 -12.95 -13.20
N TYR A 242 -10.21 -13.55 -12.70
CA TYR A 242 -10.15 -14.02 -11.30
C TYR A 242 -10.28 -12.86 -10.30
N ILE A 243 -9.54 -11.76 -10.50
CA ILE A 243 -9.65 -10.56 -9.65
C ILE A 243 -11.10 -10.05 -9.67
N THR A 244 -11.74 -9.99 -10.83
CA THR A 244 -13.13 -9.54 -10.98
C THR A 244 -14.10 -10.44 -10.21
N LEU A 245 -14.00 -11.76 -10.37
CA LEU A 245 -14.83 -12.73 -9.65
C LEU A 245 -14.66 -12.59 -8.13
N THR A 246 -13.41 -12.59 -7.66
CA THR A 246 -13.10 -12.46 -6.23
C THR A 246 -13.61 -11.13 -5.67
N SER A 247 -13.42 -10.05 -6.42
CA SER A 247 -13.90 -8.72 -6.04
C SER A 247 -15.43 -8.68 -5.89
N ARG A 248 -16.17 -9.22 -6.86
CA ARG A 248 -17.64 -9.25 -6.83
C ARG A 248 -18.17 -10.17 -5.72
N TYR A 249 -17.46 -11.28 -5.45
CA TYR A 249 -17.80 -12.18 -4.35
C TYR A 249 -17.64 -11.52 -2.98
N LEU A 250 -16.52 -10.81 -2.76
CA LEU A 250 -16.23 -10.15 -1.48
C LEU A 250 -17.10 -8.91 -1.26
N ASN A 251 -17.36 -8.13 -2.32
CA ASN A 251 -18.20 -6.93 -2.27
C ASN A 251 -19.17 -6.89 -3.47
N PRO A 252 -20.44 -7.27 -3.27
CA PRO A 252 -21.45 -7.30 -4.34
C PRO A 252 -21.78 -5.94 -4.97
N GLU A 253 -21.45 -4.82 -4.33
CA GLU A 253 -21.80 -3.47 -4.79
C GLU A 253 -20.62 -2.69 -5.37
N ILE A 254 -19.39 -3.20 -5.24
CA ILE A 254 -18.20 -2.46 -5.68
C ILE A 254 -18.18 -2.23 -7.19
N SER A 255 -17.68 -1.06 -7.62
CA SER A 255 -17.52 -0.76 -9.04
C SER A 255 -16.24 -1.41 -9.57
N ILE A 256 -16.36 -2.38 -10.47
CA ILE A 256 -15.23 -3.12 -11.04
C ILE A 256 -15.04 -2.67 -12.48
N ILE A 257 -13.89 -2.07 -12.76
CA ILE A 257 -13.45 -1.72 -14.11
C ILE A 257 -12.26 -2.60 -14.43
N SER A 258 -12.37 -3.39 -15.49
CA SER A 258 -11.30 -4.30 -15.89
C SER A 258 -10.74 -3.96 -17.26
N ARG A 259 -9.42 -4.08 -17.40
CA ARG A 259 -8.77 -4.13 -18.71
C ARG A 259 -9.02 -5.49 -19.36
N ALA A 260 -9.18 -5.48 -20.68
CA ALA A 260 -9.15 -6.69 -21.52
C ALA A 260 -8.20 -6.46 -22.71
N ASN A 261 -7.34 -7.43 -22.98
CA ASN A 261 -6.42 -7.40 -24.12
C ASN A 261 -7.01 -8.16 -25.31
N GLN A 262 -7.80 -9.20 -25.06
CA GLN A 262 -8.42 -10.04 -26.08
C GLN A 262 -9.95 -9.90 -26.06
N GLU A 263 -10.54 -9.76 -27.24
CA GLU A 263 -11.98 -9.57 -27.40
C GLU A 263 -12.80 -10.77 -26.88
N GLU A 264 -12.25 -11.98 -26.99
CA GLU A 264 -12.89 -13.21 -26.50
C GLU A 264 -13.12 -13.25 -24.98
N ASN A 265 -12.29 -12.54 -24.20
CA ASN A 265 -12.38 -12.52 -22.74
C ASN A 265 -13.32 -11.44 -22.21
N VAL A 266 -13.74 -10.48 -23.06
CA VAL A 266 -14.67 -9.40 -22.70
C VAL A 266 -15.98 -9.98 -22.15
N LYS A 267 -16.55 -10.99 -22.82
CA LYS A 267 -17.80 -11.64 -22.36
C LYS A 267 -17.62 -12.30 -20.99
N LYS A 268 -16.48 -12.96 -20.77
CA LYS A 268 -16.17 -13.65 -19.49
C LYS A 268 -16.02 -12.66 -18.34
N LEU A 269 -15.38 -11.52 -18.58
CA LEU A 269 -15.23 -10.45 -17.60
C LEU A 269 -16.58 -9.83 -17.19
N TYR A 270 -17.48 -9.59 -18.15
CA TYR A 270 -18.84 -9.15 -17.79
C TYR A 270 -19.61 -10.22 -17.01
N GLN A 271 -19.50 -11.49 -17.41
CA GLN A 271 -20.09 -12.61 -16.67
C GLN A 271 -19.52 -12.76 -15.25
N ALA A 272 -18.25 -12.41 -15.06
CA ALA A 272 -17.61 -12.37 -13.75
C ALA A 272 -18.10 -11.23 -12.84
N GLY A 273 -18.82 -10.25 -13.39
CA GLY A 273 -19.38 -9.13 -12.64
C GLY A 273 -18.63 -7.81 -12.81
N ALA A 274 -17.78 -7.66 -13.84
CA ALA A 274 -17.22 -6.36 -14.20
C ALA A 274 -18.33 -5.39 -14.61
N ASN A 275 -18.29 -4.15 -14.12
CA ASN A 275 -19.23 -3.11 -14.51
C ASN A 275 -18.83 -2.49 -15.85
N HIS A 276 -17.53 -2.37 -16.11
CA HIS A 276 -17.01 -1.82 -17.34
C HIS A 276 -15.72 -2.51 -17.77
N ILE A 277 -15.51 -2.61 -19.08
CA ILE A 277 -14.33 -3.23 -19.66
C ILE A 277 -13.65 -2.27 -20.62
N VAL A 278 -12.36 -2.07 -20.40
CA VAL A 278 -11.52 -1.20 -21.23
C VAL A 278 -10.61 -2.07 -22.10
N GLN A 279 -10.86 -2.07 -23.41
CA GLN A 279 -10.02 -2.75 -24.40
C GLN A 279 -8.91 -1.83 -24.89
N SER A 280 -7.80 -1.76 -24.15
CA SER A 280 -6.75 -0.75 -24.38
C SER A 280 -6.17 -0.75 -25.81
N TYR A 281 -5.93 -1.93 -26.39
CA TYR A 281 -5.37 -2.03 -27.74
C TYR A 281 -6.36 -1.63 -28.84
N THR A 282 -7.65 -1.96 -28.67
CA THR A 282 -8.71 -1.56 -29.60
C THR A 282 -8.87 -0.05 -29.60
N ILE A 283 -8.88 0.57 -28.41
CA ILE A 283 -8.96 2.03 -28.28
C ILE A 283 -7.72 2.68 -28.90
N ALA A 284 -6.51 2.22 -28.56
CA ALA A 284 -5.28 2.77 -29.12
C ALA A 284 -5.23 2.65 -30.65
N GLY A 285 -5.64 1.50 -31.21
CA GLY A 285 -5.71 1.28 -32.66
C GLY A 285 -6.74 2.18 -33.34
N LEU A 286 -7.93 2.35 -32.75
CA LEU A 286 -8.96 3.26 -33.24
C LEU A 286 -8.46 4.71 -33.27
N LEU A 287 -7.85 5.17 -32.18
CA LEU A 287 -7.31 6.53 -32.08
C LEU A 287 -6.19 6.76 -33.11
N ALA A 288 -5.30 5.79 -33.30
CA ALA A 288 -4.22 5.89 -34.28
C ALA A 288 -4.75 5.95 -35.73
N ALA A 289 -5.76 5.14 -36.06
CA ALA A 289 -6.41 5.17 -37.37
C ALA A 289 -7.13 6.51 -37.61
N GLU A 290 -7.86 7.00 -36.61
CA GLU A 290 -8.57 8.28 -36.70
C GLU A 290 -7.59 9.45 -36.87
N TYR A 291 -6.45 9.42 -36.17
CA TYR A 291 -5.43 10.45 -36.28
C TYR A 291 -4.82 10.53 -37.69
N ILE A 292 -4.66 9.40 -38.39
CA ILE A 292 -4.16 9.40 -39.78
C ILE A 292 -5.18 10.04 -40.72
N GLY A 293 -6.47 9.78 -40.52
CA GLY A 293 -7.52 10.34 -41.37
C GLY A 293 -7.79 11.82 -41.10
N HIS A 294 -7.87 12.21 -39.83
CA HIS A 294 -8.31 13.52 -39.40
C HIS A 294 -7.50 14.05 -38.20
N PRO A 295 -6.18 14.32 -38.36
CA PRO A 295 -5.30 14.67 -37.23
C PRO A 295 -5.75 15.95 -36.53
N VAL A 296 -6.15 16.99 -37.28
CA VAL A 296 -6.60 18.27 -36.72
C VAL A 296 -7.89 18.12 -35.90
N ALA A 297 -8.84 17.33 -36.39
CA ALA A 297 -10.10 17.09 -35.67
C ALA A 297 -9.83 16.29 -34.38
N PHE A 298 -8.95 15.30 -34.45
CA PHE A 298 -8.51 14.53 -33.30
C PHE A 298 -7.83 15.40 -32.25
N GLU A 299 -6.83 16.21 -32.62
CA GLU A 299 -6.13 17.10 -31.69
C GLU A 299 -7.08 18.08 -31.01
N ALA A 300 -8.04 18.62 -31.76
CA ALA A 300 -9.06 19.51 -31.22
C ALA A 300 -9.93 18.80 -30.16
N ILE A 301 -10.43 17.59 -30.46
CA ILE A 301 -11.23 16.80 -29.51
C ILE A 301 -10.40 16.39 -28.30
N ASN A 302 -9.16 15.96 -28.52
CA ASN A 302 -8.27 15.52 -27.45
C ASN A 302 -7.89 16.68 -26.51
N GLY A 303 -7.66 17.88 -27.04
CA GLY A 303 -7.43 19.09 -26.25
C GLY A 303 -8.63 19.48 -25.39
N ILE A 304 -9.85 19.32 -25.91
CA ILE A 304 -11.10 19.51 -25.16
C ILE A 304 -11.22 18.49 -24.02
N LEU A 305 -10.94 17.21 -24.27
CA LEU A 305 -11.03 16.15 -23.25
C LEU A 305 -10.02 16.34 -22.11
N HIS A 306 -8.86 16.93 -22.40
CA HIS A 306 -7.82 17.23 -21.40
C HIS A 306 -8.03 18.57 -20.68
N GLY A 307 -9.13 19.28 -20.93
CA GLY A 307 -9.40 20.53 -20.23
C GLY A 307 -8.49 21.69 -20.61
N GLN A 308 -7.86 21.68 -21.79
CA GLN A 308 -6.96 22.78 -22.18
C GLN A 308 -7.74 24.11 -22.25
N GLN A 309 -7.17 25.15 -21.64
CA GLN A 309 -7.77 26.50 -21.53
C GLN A 309 -9.14 26.54 -20.82
N ASP A 310 -9.33 25.69 -19.80
CA ASP A 310 -10.56 25.60 -18.99
C ASP A 310 -11.82 25.22 -19.79
N VAL A 311 -11.67 24.70 -21.02
CA VAL A 311 -12.77 24.19 -21.83
C VAL A 311 -13.04 22.74 -21.47
N GLN A 312 -14.28 22.41 -21.13
CA GLN A 312 -14.67 21.08 -20.67
C GLN A 312 -15.99 20.65 -21.28
N MET A 313 -16.16 19.33 -21.39
CA MET A 313 -17.41 18.71 -21.79
C MET A 313 -18.07 18.10 -20.55
N GLU A 314 -19.24 18.60 -20.18
CA GLU A 314 -19.97 18.14 -19.00
C GLU A 314 -21.42 17.74 -19.33
N ALA A 315 -21.97 16.88 -18.46
CA ALA A 315 -23.34 16.42 -18.55
C ALA A 315 -24.17 17.04 -17.41
N LEU A 316 -25.18 17.85 -17.75
CA LEU A 316 -26.10 18.45 -16.78
C LEU A 316 -27.48 17.77 -16.85
N ASN A 317 -28.02 17.39 -15.70
CA ASN A 317 -29.35 16.81 -15.62
C ASN A 317 -30.43 17.89 -15.60
N ILE A 318 -31.50 17.68 -16.36
CA ILE A 318 -32.72 18.48 -16.28
C ILE A 318 -33.61 17.90 -15.20
N TYR A 319 -34.05 18.77 -14.30
CA TYR A 319 -34.95 18.42 -13.22
C TYR A 319 -36.36 18.93 -13.49
N GLN A 320 -37.34 18.21 -12.96
CA GLN A 320 -38.72 18.68 -12.85
C GLN A 320 -38.75 20.07 -12.19
N ASP A 321 -39.50 20.98 -12.79
CA ASP A 321 -39.67 22.38 -12.38
C ASP A 321 -38.44 23.29 -12.52
N CYS A 322 -37.39 22.87 -13.23
CA CYS A 322 -36.35 23.80 -13.65
C CYS A 322 -36.83 24.67 -14.83
N PHE A 323 -36.22 25.84 -15.01
CA PHE A 323 -36.64 26.79 -16.06
C PHE A 323 -36.51 26.22 -17.50
N LEU A 324 -35.62 25.25 -17.72
CA LEU A 324 -35.42 24.61 -19.03
C LEU A 324 -36.44 23.51 -19.32
N ALA A 325 -37.11 22.97 -18.30
CA ALA A 325 -38.08 21.90 -18.48
C ALA A 325 -39.29 22.39 -19.28
N GLY A 326 -39.57 21.74 -20.41
CA GLY A 326 -40.64 22.12 -21.34
C GLY A 326 -40.25 23.17 -22.38
N MET A 327 -39.02 23.71 -22.35
CA MET A 327 -38.52 24.61 -23.40
C MET A 327 -38.04 23.82 -24.63
N SER A 328 -38.17 24.42 -25.81
CA SER A 328 -37.46 23.93 -27.00
C SER A 328 -35.98 24.28 -26.94
N ILE A 329 -35.12 23.55 -27.67
CA ILE A 329 -33.69 23.88 -27.79
C ILE A 329 -33.47 25.32 -28.26
N GLU A 330 -34.32 25.80 -29.19
CA GLU A 330 -34.28 27.17 -29.67
C GLU A 330 -34.60 28.19 -28.56
N ALA A 331 -35.66 27.94 -27.79
CA ALA A 331 -36.08 28.82 -26.70
C ALA A 331 -35.09 28.83 -25.53
N ALA A 332 -34.41 27.70 -25.26
CA ALA A 332 -33.39 27.59 -24.23
C ALA A 332 -32.16 28.49 -24.53
N ASN A 333 -31.88 28.75 -25.81
CA ASN A 333 -30.83 29.65 -26.29
C ASN A 333 -29.49 29.53 -25.55
N PHE A 334 -28.87 28.35 -25.61
CA PHE A 334 -27.62 28.04 -24.88
C PHE A 334 -26.47 29.02 -25.13
N ASN A 335 -26.46 29.69 -26.29
CA ASN A 335 -25.47 30.71 -26.63
C ASN A 335 -25.47 31.89 -25.65
N GLN A 336 -26.61 32.23 -25.05
CA GLN A 336 -26.70 33.32 -24.06
C GLN A 336 -25.88 33.03 -22.80
N TYR A 337 -25.71 31.74 -22.47
CA TYR A 337 -24.93 31.27 -21.33
C TYR A 337 -23.47 30.98 -21.70
N LYS A 338 -23.04 31.31 -22.93
CA LYS A 338 -21.70 31.03 -23.45
C LYS A 338 -21.31 29.55 -23.43
N VAL A 339 -22.29 28.65 -23.56
CA VAL A 339 -22.10 27.21 -23.69
C VAL A 339 -22.65 26.71 -25.01
N ARG A 340 -22.06 25.66 -25.57
CA ARG A 340 -22.56 24.95 -26.74
C ARG A 340 -23.22 23.64 -26.32
N LEU A 341 -24.41 23.39 -26.84
CA LEU A 341 -25.06 22.10 -26.73
C LEU A 341 -24.51 21.14 -27.79
N ILE A 342 -23.92 20.03 -27.36
CA ILE A 342 -23.46 18.95 -28.24
C ILE A 342 -24.61 17.98 -28.53
N GLY A 343 -25.38 17.64 -27.50
CA GLY A 343 -26.54 16.75 -27.64
C GLY A 343 -27.35 16.58 -26.38
N VAL A 344 -28.45 15.83 -26.49
CA VAL A 344 -29.35 15.50 -25.38
C VAL A 344 -29.41 13.98 -25.24
N VAL A 345 -29.20 13.46 -24.04
CA VAL A 345 -29.51 12.06 -23.71
C VAL A 345 -30.92 12.01 -23.15
N SER A 346 -31.80 11.20 -23.75
CA SER A 346 -33.17 11.06 -23.27
C SER A 346 -33.70 9.63 -23.40
N LYS A 347 -34.62 9.30 -22.49
CA LYS A 347 -35.48 8.09 -22.54
C LYS A 347 -36.87 8.37 -23.10
N ASN A 348 -37.22 9.64 -23.34
CA ASN A 348 -38.59 10.00 -23.67
C ASN A 348 -38.98 9.44 -25.06
N PRO A 349 -40.07 8.65 -25.16
CA PRO A 349 -40.54 8.09 -26.43
C PRO A 349 -40.84 9.15 -27.48
N VAL A 350 -41.19 10.39 -27.08
CA VAL A 350 -41.49 11.49 -28.00
C VAL A 350 -40.29 11.83 -28.88
N HIS A 351 -39.06 11.71 -28.35
CA HIS A 351 -37.85 12.00 -29.13
C HIS A 351 -37.45 10.89 -30.09
N SER A 352 -38.06 9.69 -30.02
CA SER A 352 -37.70 8.54 -30.88
C SER A 352 -37.89 8.82 -32.38
N LYS A 353 -38.69 9.84 -32.74
CA LYS A 353 -38.93 10.29 -34.12
C LYS A 353 -37.73 10.98 -34.77
N HIS A 354 -36.75 11.45 -33.99
CA HIS A 354 -35.57 12.11 -34.55
C HIS A 354 -34.53 11.10 -35.04
N ARG A 355 -33.96 11.34 -36.23
CA ARG A 355 -33.03 10.42 -36.90
C ARG A 355 -31.59 10.50 -36.40
N ASN A 356 -31.16 11.63 -35.84
CA ASN A 356 -29.78 11.87 -35.39
C ASN A 356 -29.53 11.26 -33.99
N ARG A 357 -29.85 9.97 -33.81
CA ARG A 357 -29.74 9.29 -32.52
C ARG A 357 -28.97 7.99 -32.60
N TYR A 358 -28.20 7.71 -31.55
CA TYR A 358 -27.62 6.39 -31.33
C TYR A 358 -27.84 5.94 -29.88
N LYS A 359 -27.77 4.63 -29.65
CA LYS A 359 -28.05 4.04 -28.34
C LYS A 359 -26.88 4.28 -27.39
N LEU A 360 -27.19 4.78 -26.19
CA LEU A 360 -26.25 4.97 -25.10
C LEU A 360 -26.79 4.23 -23.86
N HIS A 361 -26.25 3.03 -23.58
CA HIS A 361 -26.78 2.11 -22.56
C HIS A 361 -28.31 1.90 -22.69
N ASN A 362 -29.10 2.40 -21.73
CA ASN A 362 -30.57 2.30 -21.70
C ASN A 362 -31.28 3.56 -22.22
N GLN A 363 -30.58 4.46 -22.90
CA GLN A 363 -31.09 5.74 -23.40
C GLN A 363 -30.66 5.96 -24.86
N HIS A 364 -31.11 7.05 -25.47
CA HIS A 364 -30.60 7.50 -26.76
C HIS A 364 -29.93 8.85 -26.61
N PHE A 365 -28.75 8.98 -27.23
CA PHE A 365 -28.10 10.27 -27.40
C PHE A 365 -28.52 10.87 -28.74
N TYR A 366 -29.01 12.11 -28.68
CA TYR A 366 -29.44 12.90 -29.82
C TYR A 366 -28.38 13.94 -30.13
N PHE A 367 -27.56 13.68 -31.16
CA PHE A 367 -26.49 14.58 -31.57
C PHE A 367 -27.07 15.77 -32.36
N ASN A 368 -26.65 16.98 -32.01
CA ASN A 368 -27.14 18.22 -32.64
C ASN A 368 -28.68 18.24 -32.77
N PRO A 369 -29.40 18.28 -31.63
CA PRO A 369 -30.85 18.14 -31.60
C PRO A 369 -31.53 19.25 -32.39
N ALA A 370 -32.68 18.93 -33.00
CA ALA A 370 -33.45 19.91 -33.77
C ALA A 370 -33.90 21.09 -32.88
N PRO A 371 -33.98 22.32 -33.41
CA PRO A 371 -34.38 23.50 -32.63
C PRO A 371 -35.72 23.35 -31.91
N GLY A 372 -36.66 22.61 -32.50
CA GLY A 372 -37.98 22.31 -31.94
C GLY A 372 -38.03 21.13 -30.95
N LEU A 373 -36.92 20.46 -30.65
CA LEU A 373 -36.89 19.39 -29.64
C LEU A 373 -37.17 20.00 -28.26
N ILE A 374 -38.18 19.47 -27.56
CA ILE A 374 -38.59 19.96 -26.24
C ILE A 374 -37.84 19.20 -25.16
N LEU A 375 -37.23 19.91 -24.21
CA LEU A 375 -36.53 19.33 -23.09
C LEU A 375 -37.52 18.80 -22.03
N HIS A 376 -37.30 17.59 -21.55
CA HIS A 376 -38.13 16.95 -20.55
C HIS A 376 -37.37 16.66 -19.25
N ASP A 377 -38.14 16.38 -18.19
CA ASP A 377 -37.56 15.93 -16.92
C ASP A 377 -36.74 14.65 -17.12
N SER A 378 -35.61 14.55 -16.42
CA SER A 378 -34.62 13.48 -16.54
C SER A 378 -33.84 13.42 -17.87
N ASP A 379 -34.00 14.41 -18.76
CA ASP A 379 -33.08 14.56 -19.89
C ASP A 379 -31.71 15.03 -19.39
N ILE A 380 -30.65 14.63 -20.12
CA ILE A 380 -29.27 15.01 -19.80
C ILE A 380 -28.71 15.83 -20.95
N LEU A 381 -28.32 17.06 -20.65
CA LEU A 381 -27.67 17.95 -21.60
C LEU A 381 -26.17 17.66 -21.63
N VAL A 382 -25.61 17.38 -22.80
CA VAL A 382 -24.15 17.30 -23.00
C VAL A 382 -23.69 18.64 -23.55
N LEU A 383 -22.96 19.39 -22.73
CA LEU A 383 -22.55 20.77 -23.00
C LEU A 383 -21.03 20.86 -23.15
N LEU A 384 -20.60 21.80 -23.98
CA LEU A 384 -19.20 22.18 -24.17
C LEU A 384 -19.06 23.67 -23.89
N GLY A 385 -18.15 24.05 -22.99
CA GLY A 385 -17.94 25.44 -22.62
C GLY A 385 -16.80 25.60 -21.63
N ARG A 386 -16.57 26.84 -21.19
CA ARG A 386 -15.64 27.10 -20.08
C ARG A 386 -16.26 26.66 -18.77
N HIS A 387 -15.47 26.13 -17.84
CA HIS A 387 -15.91 25.69 -16.51
C HIS A 387 -16.92 26.65 -15.85
N LEU A 388 -16.52 27.93 -15.68
CA LEU A 388 -17.35 28.99 -15.10
C LEU A 388 -18.71 29.20 -15.80
N SER A 389 -18.77 28.98 -17.11
CA SER A 389 -20.02 29.15 -17.89
C SER A 389 -20.97 27.97 -17.70
N ILE A 390 -20.41 26.76 -17.59
CA ILE A 390 -21.18 25.55 -17.29
C ILE A 390 -21.70 25.60 -15.85
N ASP A 391 -20.85 25.94 -14.89
CA ASP A 391 -21.22 26.09 -13.47
C ASP A 391 -22.34 27.11 -13.28
N HIS A 392 -22.23 28.27 -13.93
CA HIS A 392 -23.27 29.29 -13.88
C HIS A 392 -24.63 28.78 -14.40
N LEU A 393 -24.63 28.01 -15.50
CA LEU A 393 -25.87 27.41 -16.01
C LEU A 393 -26.41 26.34 -15.05
N HIS A 394 -25.54 25.52 -14.46
CA HIS A 394 -25.92 24.54 -13.46
C HIS A 394 -26.57 25.19 -12.22
N ASP A 395 -26.02 26.30 -11.74
CA ASP A 395 -26.57 27.09 -10.63
C ASP A 395 -27.95 27.69 -10.95
N LEU A 396 -28.15 28.17 -12.19
CA LEU A 396 -29.47 28.65 -12.63
C LEU A 396 -30.51 27.52 -12.67
N ILE A 397 -30.13 26.34 -13.16
CA ILE A 397 -31.00 25.16 -13.20
C ILE A 397 -31.41 24.75 -11.78
N THR A 398 -30.45 24.66 -10.86
CA THR A 398 -30.71 24.26 -9.47
C THR A 398 -31.51 25.30 -8.69
N THR A 399 -31.20 26.59 -8.86
CA THR A 399 -31.93 27.68 -8.18
C THR A 399 -33.38 27.78 -8.66
N SER A 400 -33.62 27.68 -9.97
CA SER A 400 -34.98 27.72 -10.54
C SER A 400 -35.87 26.61 -9.99
N ARG A 401 -35.31 25.40 -9.83
CA ARG A 401 -35.98 24.24 -9.25
C ARG A 401 -36.40 24.52 -7.80
N LEU A 402 -35.51 25.07 -6.98
CA LEU A 402 -35.81 25.38 -5.58
C LEU A 402 -36.93 26.42 -5.47
N HIS A 403 -36.85 27.47 -6.29
CA HIS A 403 -37.83 28.56 -6.27
C HIS A 403 -39.24 28.09 -6.70
N ASN A 404 -39.33 27.31 -7.77
CA ASN A 404 -40.61 26.76 -8.24
C ASN A 404 -41.20 25.71 -7.29
N LYS A 405 -40.36 24.93 -6.62
CA LYS A 405 -40.80 23.97 -5.62
C LYS A 405 -41.42 24.65 -4.39
N ILE A 406 -40.82 25.74 -3.91
CA ILE A 406 -41.36 26.55 -2.81
C ILE A 406 -42.71 27.16 -3.21
N ARG A 407 -42.81 27.66 -4.44
CA ARG A 407 -44.05 28.29 -4.96
C ARG A 407 -45.21 27.32 -5.16
N LYS A 408 -44.95 26.01 -5.34
CA LYS A 408 -45.98 24.96 -5.41
C LYS A 408 -46.38 24.40 -4.04
N SER A 409 -45.58 24.63 -3.00
CA SER A 409 -45.87 24.21 -1.62
C SER A 409 -46.62 25.26 -0.79
N LEU A 410 -46.73 26.47 -1.31
CA LEU A 410 -47.60 27.55 -0.85
C LEU A 410 -48.88 27.53 -1.69
#